data_AF-A0A067GJD9-F1
#
_entry.id   AF-A0A067GJD9-F1
#
_cell.length_a   1.000
_cell.length_b   1.000
_cell.length_c   1.000
_cell.angle_alpha   90.00
_cell.angle_beta   90.00
_cell.angle_gamma   90.00
#
_symmetry.space_group_name_H-M   'P 1'
#
loop_
_entity.id
_entity.type
_entity.pdbx_description
1 polymer ?
#
loop_
_entity_poly.entity_id
_entity_poly.type
_entity_poly.pdbx_seq_one_letter_code
_entity_poly.pdbx_strand_id
1 'polypeptide(L)' 'KRREEMERLEKERQAEVRSYKGLMVAEKMTSNKQIASESKSLQELEEDFM' A
#
# COMPACT_ATOMS: atom_id res chain seq x y z
N LYS A 1 21.39 21.06 15.66
CA LYS A 1 20.46 21.94 14.92
C LYS A 1 19.97 21.34 13.60
N ARG A 2 20.72 21.35 12.47
CA ARG A 2 20.20 20.85 11.17
C ARG A 2 19.86 19.35 11.11
N ARG A 3 20.59 18.49 11.83
CA ARG A 3 20.32 17.04 11.90
C ARG A 3 19.08 16.70 12.73
N GLU A 4 18.88 17.38 13.85
CA GLU A 4 17.71 17.19 14.73
C GLU A 4 16.42 17.61 14.01
N GLU A 5 16.48 18.68 13.22
CA GLU A 5 15.35 19.15 12.42
C GLU A 5 14.98 18.16 11.31
N MET A 6 15.99 17.61 10.62
CA MET A 6 15.79 16.52 9.65
C MET A 6 15.18 15.27 10.31
N GLU A 7 15.62 14.90 11.51
CA GLU A 7 15.08 13.76 12.23
C GLU A 7 13.63 13.99 12.67
N ARG A 8 13.30 15.22 13.09
CA ARG A 8 11.92 15.61 13.43
C ARG A 8 11.01 15.53 12.21
N LEU A 9 11.45 16.07 11.08
CA LEU A 9 10.71 16.02 9.81
C LEU A 9 10.47 14.58 9.34
N GLU A 10 11.45 13.68 9.47
CA GLU A 10 11.26 12.27 9.10
C GLU A 10 10.28 11.55 10.03
N LYS A 11 10.29 11.86 11.34
CA LYS A 11 9.30 11.33 12.29
C LYS A 11 7.89 11.81 11.97
N GLU A 12 7.72 13.09 11.63
CA GLU A 12 6.44 13.67 11.21
C GLU A 12 5.95 13.01 9.90
N ARG A 13 6.80 12.87 8.89
CA ARG A 13 6.49 12.17 7.64
C ARG A 13 6.06 10.72 7.87
N GLN A 14 6.75 10.00 8.75
CA GLN A 14 6.38 8.63 9.10
C GLN A 14 5.06 8.53 9.86
N ALA A 15 4.74 9.52 10.70
CA ALA A 15 3.44 9.61 11.36
C ALA A 15 2.31 9.86 10.36
N GLU A 16 2.51 10.76 9.41
CA GLU A 16 1.57 11.07 8.33
C GLU A 16 1.29 9.83 7.44
N VAL A 17 2.34 9.12 7.01
CA VAL A 17 2.20 7.88 6.22
C VAL A 17 1.43 6.81 6.99
N ARG A 18 1.68 6.66 8.29
CA ARG A 18 0.93 5.71 9.13
C ARG A 18 -0.54 6.09 9.27
N SER A 19 -0.83 7.38 9.44
CA SER A 19 -2.20 7.91 9.49
C SER A 19 -2.93 7.63 8.17
N TYR A 20 -2.31 7.95 7.04
CA TYR A 20 -2.86 7.72 5.70
C TYR A 20 -3.17 6.23 5.47
N LYS A 21 -2.25 5.32 5.83
CA LYS A 21 -2.49 3.88 5.75
C LYS A 21 -3.66 3.44 6.61
N GLY A 22 -3.79 3.99 7.82
CA GLY A 22 -4.93 3.71 8.71
C GLY A 22 -6.27 4.10 8.08
N LEU A 23 -6.33 5.28 7.44
CA LEU A 23 -7.52 5.74 6.72
C LEU A 23 -7.85 4.82 5.53
N MET A 24 -6.86 4.45 4.71
CA MET A 24 -7.09 3.53 3.59
C MET A 24 -7.65 2.17 4.04
N VAL A 25 -7.20 1.67 5.19
CA VAL A 25 -7.72 0.41 5.77
C VAL A 25 -9.14 0.60 6.30
N ALA A 26 -9.42 1.69 7.01
CA ALA A 26 -10.75 2.00 7.54
C ALA A 26 -11.80 2.12 6.41
N GLU A 27 -11.43 2.77 5.32
CA GLU A 27 -12.27 2.95 4.13
C GLU A 27 -12.31 1.71 3.22
N LYS A 28 -11.69 0.58 3.62
CA LYS A 28 -11.56 -0.64 2.81
C LYS A 28 -11.07 -0.36 1.38
N MET A 29 -10.18 0.61 1.22
CA MET A 29 -9.62 0.94 -0.08
C MET A 29 -8.66 -0.16 -0.53
N THR A 30 -9.08 -0.97 -1.49
CA THR A 30 -8.25 -2.03 -2.08
C THR A 30 -7.32 -1.44 -3.14
N SER A 31 -6.03 -1.79 -3.08
CA SER A 31 -5.07 -1.39 -4.11
C SER A 31 -5.33 -2.12 -5.44
N ASN A 32 -5.13 -1.45 -6.59
CA ASN A 32 -5.13 -2.10 -7.91
C ASN A 32 -4.20 -3.32 -7.95
N LYS A 33 -3.10 -3.30 -7.19
CA LYS A 33 -2.18 -4.43 -7.09
C LYS A 33 -2.82 -5.63 -6.37
N GLN A 34 -3.58 -5.38 -5.30
CA GLN A 34 -4.30 -6.43 -4.58
C GLN A 34 -5.42 -7.00 -5.45
N ILE A 35 -6.18 -6.15 -6.14
CA ILE A 35 -7.22 -6.56 -7.10
C ILE A 35 -6.61 -7.48 -8.16
N ALA A 36 -5.49 -7.08 -8.75
CA ALA A 36 -4.80 -7.86 -9.76
C ALA A 36 -4.22 -9.18 -9.22
N SER A 37 -3.83 -9.24 -7.94
CA SER A 37 -3.28 -10.47 -7.33
C SER A 37 -4.35 -11.43 -6.81
N GLU A 38 -5.56 -10.95 -6.50
CA GLU A 38 -6.66 -11.79 -6.01
C GLU A 38 -7.41 -12.50 -7.14
N SER A 39 -7.30 -12.00 -8.38
CA SER A 39 -7.83 -12.65 -9.58
C SER A 39 -6.73 -13.41 -10.32
N LYS A 40 -6.97 -14.67 -10.67
CA LYS A 40 -6.19 -15.32 -11.74
C LYS A 40 -6.30 -14.47 -13.01
N SER A 41 -5.18 -14.23 -13.66
CA SER A 41 -5.16 -13.70 -15.02
C SER A 41 -5.86 -14.68 -15.97
N LEU A 42 -6.35 -14.18 -17.10
CA LEU A 42 -7.00 -15.02 -18.12
C LEU A 42 -6.09 -16.18 -18.56
N GLN A 43 -4.78 -15.93 -18.66
CA GLN A 43 -3.78 -16.94 -19.02
C GLN A 43 -3.65 -18.04 -17.94
N GLU A 44 -3.63 -17.68 -16.66
CA GLU A 44 -3.60 -18.67 -15.56
C GLU A 44 -4.88 -19.52 -15.50
N LEU A 45 -6.01 -18.99 -15.97
CA LEU A 45 -7.24 -19.76 -16.12
C LEU A 45 -7.16 -20.72 -17.32
N GLU A 46 -6.59 -20.28 -18.44
CA GLU A 46 -6.41 -21.11 -19.65
C GLU A 46 -5.49 -22.31 -19.39
N GLU A 47 -4.43 -22.16 -18.59
CA GLU A 47 -3.53 -23.25 -18.19
C GLU A 47 -4.22 -24.34 -17.37
N ASP A 48 -5.27 -24.03 -16.59
CA ASP A 48 -6.01 -25.05 -15.83
C ASP A 48 -6.85 -25.99 -16.73
N PHE A 49 -7.13 -25.61 -17.98
CA PHE A 49 -7.96 -26.37 -18.92
C PHE A 49 -7.18 -27.16 -19.98
N MET A 50 -5.86 -26.99 -20.08
CA MET A 50 -4.96 -27.67 -21.03
C MET A 50 -4.21 -28.82 -20.37
#